data_AF-A0A4P9UUU2-F1
#
_entry.id   AF-A0A4P9UUU2-F1
#
_cell.length_a   1.000
_cell.length_b   1.000
_cell.length_c   1.000
_cell.angle_alpha   90.00
_cell.angle_beta   90.00
_cell.angle_gamma   90.00
#
_symmetry.space_group_name_H-M   'P 1'
#
loop_
_entity.id
_entity.type
_entity.pdbx_description
1 polymer ?
#
loop_
_entity_poly.entity_id
_entity_poly.type
_entity_poly.pdbx_seq_one_letter_code
_entity_poly.pdbx_strand_id
1 'polypeptide(L)'
;MKHYKVKHIARQAGMTLIELTVVLLVLIGLAGLMLPYVGSFVEKTADSTGSANLAQLNSAMGRFITEKNRVPHHLDSLINHADATAAATGSCVGATAGDVFCGLANPAAFEAVTYEVGTDDIALASLEKANLTMYLNNNPNAATKTFSTGTGMLYIPPVVGQTTRFARLPSAPATRQLLSRVLGGAGMDYYPECYDYIAMGIGDQAELVGNTITSSPVHYPKDASTGPTERYGHYIAIFQVDRANTGDVSMDGGNYTHTCSTITEPAKFVGTVLNTADITNGNNGLVGVKNALETAYINKVSN
;
A
#
# COMPACT_ATOMS: atom_id res chain seq x y z
N MET A 1 -16.97 24.71 -81.84
CA MET A 1 -16.00 25.64 -81.23
C MET A 1 -15.59 25.07 -79.87
N LYS A 2 -14.28 24.91 -79.61
CA LYS A 2 -13.72 24.29 -78.39
C LYS A 2 -13.86 25.25 -77.20
N HIS A 3 -14.48 24.82 -76.11
CA HIS A 3 -14.42 25.51 -74.82
C HIS A 3 -13.09 25.18 -74.13
N TYR A 4 -12.24 26.19 -73.98
CA TYR A 4 -10.99 26.09 -73.22
C TYR A 4 -11.30 26.25 -71.73
N LYS A 5 -11.20 25.16 -70.95
CA LYS A 5 -11.20 25.24 -69.49
C LYS A 5 -9.85 25.79 -69.03
N VAL A 6 -9.83 27.00 -68.47
CA VAL A 6 -8.66 27.53 -67.76
C VAL A 6 -8.49 26.69 -66.49
N LYS A 7 -7.48 25.81 -66.50
CA LYS A 7 -7.05 25.05 -65.32
C LYS A 7 -6.33 26.04 -64.40
N HIS A 8 -6.98 26.47 -63.32
CA HIS A 8 -6.30 27.18 -62.24
C HIS A 8 -5.27 26.23 -61.62
N ILE A 9 -4.01 26.40 -62.00
CA ILE A 9 -2.88 25.76 -61.32
C ILE A 9 -2.70 26.56 -60.04
N ALA A 10 -3.26 26.07 -58.92
CA ALA A 10 -2.86 26.51 -57.60
C ALA A 10 -1.36 26.22 -57.48
N ARG A 11 -0.54 27.26 -57.53
CA ARG A 11 0.90 27.15 -57.28
C ARG A 11 1.05 26.68 -55.84
N GLN A 12 1.41 25.42 -55.67
CA GLN A 12 1.91 24.88 -54.42
C GLN A 12 3.26 25.57 -54.18
N ALA A 13 3.23 26.69 -53.45
CA ALA A 13 4.43 27.34 -52.97
C ALA A 13 5.11 26.36 -52.03
N GLY A 14 6.23 25.76 -52.47
CA GLY A 14 7.03 24.90 -51.61
C GLY A 14 7.50 25.71 -50.41
N MET A 15 7.14 25.26 -49.20
CA MET A 15 7.72 25.81 -47.96
C MET A 15 9.22 25.77 -48.10
N THR A 16 9.86 26.92 -47.92
CA THR A 16 11.31 27.01 -48.06
C THR A 16 11.98 26.21 -46.95
N LEU A 17 13.12 25.58 -47.23
CA LEU A 17 13.84 24.78 -46.24
C LEU A 17 14.18 25.62 -44.99
N ILE A 18 14.47 26.91 -45.19
CA ILE A 18 14.76 27.84 -44.10
C ILE A 18 13.53 28.09 -43.21
N GLU A 19 12.34 28.25 -43.79
CA GLU A 19 11.09 28.42 -43.04
C GLU A 19 10.78 27.20 -42.17
N LEU A 20 10.99 26.00 -42.72
CA LEU A 20 10.83 24.76 -41.96
C LEU A 20 11.84 24.66 -40.82
N THR A 21 13.12 25.00 -41.05
CA THR A 21 14.14 24.96 -39.99
C THR A 21 13.93 26.01 -38.89
N VAL A 22 13.44 27.21 -39.23
CA VAL A 22 13.14 28.27 -38.25
C VAL A 22 11.95 27.85 -37.40
N VAL A 23 10.88 27.33 -38.00
CA VAL A 23 9.74 26.80 -37.25
C VAL A 23 10.17 25.67 -36.33
N LEU A 24 11.05 24.78 -36.80
CA LEU A 24 11.57 23.68 -36.00
C LEU A 24 12.41 24.19 -34.81
N LEU A 25 13.25 25.21 -35.01
CA LEU A 25 14.00 25.86 -33.92
C LEU A 25 13.09 26.55 -32.90
N VAL A 26 12.03 27.21 -33.36
CA VAL A 26 11.04 27.83 -32.48
C VAL A 26 10.29 26.76 -31.67
N LEU A 27 9.90 25.65 -32.30
CA LEU A 27 9.22 24.54 -31.62
C LEU A 27 10.13 23.84 -30.61
N ILE A 28 11.41 23.63 -30.91
CA ILE A 28 12.38 23.08 -29.94
C ILE A 28 12.61 24.07 -28.79
N GLY A 29 12.71 25.37 -29.08
CA GLY A 29 12.86 26.42 -28.06
C GLY A 29 11.66 26.50 -27.12
N LEU A 30 10.44 26.45 -27.65
CA LEU A 30 9.20 26.40 -26.87
C LEU A 30 9.06 25.09 -26.09
N ALA A 31 9.39 23.95 -26.69
CA ALA A 31 9.40 22.66 -26.00
C ALA A 31 10.41 22.66 -24.84
N GLY A 32 11.59 23.24 -25.03
CA GLY A 32 12.61 23.41 -23.99
C GLY A 32 12.12 24.24 -22.80
N LEU A 33 11.29 25.26 -23.06
CA LEU A 33 10.71 26.11 -22.03
C LEU A 33 9.56 25.41 -21.27
N MET A 34 8.87 24.45 -21.91
CA MET A 34 7.77 23.70 -21.30
C MET A 34 8.21 22.44 -20.54
N LEU A 35 9.40 21.88 -20.81
CA LEU A 35 9.93 20.69 -20.12
C LEU A 35 9.89 20.75 -18.58
N PRO A 36 10.29 21.83 -17.88
CA PRO A 36 10.24 21.86 -16.42
C PRO A 36 8.81 21.90 -15.85
N TYR A 37 7.81 22.25 -16.66
CA TYR A 37 6.43 22.39 -16.18
C TYR A 37 5.77 21.02 -15.96
N VAL A 38 6.03 20.03 -16.83
CA VAL A 38 5.26 18.77 -16.85
C VAL A 38 5.62 17.80 -15.71
N GLY A 39 6.87 17.81 -15.25
CA GLY A 39 7.33 16.90 -14.18
C GLY A 39 6.64 17.14 -12.83
N SER A 40 6.39 18.40 -12.47
CA SER A 40 5.76 18.76 -11.20
C SER A 40 4.26 18.42 -11.16
N PHE A 41 3.54 18.47 -12.28
CA PHE A 41 2.11 18.11 -12.31
C PHE A 41 1.87 16.60 -12.18
N VAL A 42 2.75 15.76 -12.72
CA VAL A 42 2.63 14.30 -12.60
C VAL A 42 2.77 13.87 -11.15
N GLU A 43 3.72 14.46 -10.42
CA GLU A 43 3.91 14.21 -8.98
C GLU A 43 2.70 14.66 -8.15
N LYS A 44 2.25 15.91 -8.33
CA LYS A 44 1.07 16.42 -7.61
C LYS A 44 -0.19 15.58 -7.89
N THR A 45 -0.35 15.08 -9.12
CA THR A 45 -1.49 14.24 -9.50
C THR A 45 -1.39 12.84 -8.90
N ALA A 46 -0.20 12.25 -8.88
CA ALA A 46 0.04 10.94 -8.25
C ALA A 46 -0.24 10.99 -6.73
N ASP A 47 0.19 12.05 -6.04
CA ASP A 47 -0.05 12.25 -4.60
C ASP A 47 -1.53 12.54 -4.30
N SER A 48 -2.18 13.37 -5.14
CA SER A 48 -3.62 13.65 -5.01
C SER A 48 -4.48 12.41 -5.24
N THR A 49 -4.11 11.58 -6.21
CA THR A 49 -4.81 10.31 -6.46
C THR A 49 -4.54 9.32 -5.32
N GLY A 50 -3.31 9.31 -4.81
CA GLY A 50 -2.90 8.48 -3.68
C GLY A 50 -3.70 8.77 -2.40
N SER A 51 -3.80 10.05 -2.02
CA SER A 51 -4.60 10.49 -0.87
C SER A 51 -6.10 10.22 -1.04
N ALA A 52 -6.65 10.46 -2.24
CA ALA A 52 -8.05 10.16 -2.54
C ALA A 52 -8.36 8.66 -2.41
N ASN A 53 -7.49 7.79 -2.93
CA ASN A 53 -7.63 6.34 -2.81
C ASN A 53 -7.57 5.87 -1.35
N LEU A 54 -6.64 6.40 -0.54
CA LEU A 54 -6.55 6.09 0.89
C LEU A 54 -7.85 6.47 1.63
N ALA A 55 -8.38 7.67 1.39
CA ALA A 55 -9.63 8.11 2.00
C ALA A 55 -10.85 7.26 1.55
N GLN A 56 -10.88 6.88 0.27
CA GLN A 56 -11.91 6.01 -0.28
C GLN A 56 -11.84 4.61 0.34
N LEU A 57 -10.66 4.02 0.47
CA LEU A 57 -10.47 2.70 1.06
C LEU A 57 -10.83 2.66 2.54
N ASN A 58 -10.44 3.68 3.33
CA ASN A 58 -10.88 3.81 4.72
C ASN A 58 -12.41 3.81 4.83
N SER A 59 -13.08 4.58 3.97
CA SER A 59 -14.55 4.65 3.94
C SER A 59 -15.18 3.33 3.48
N ALA A 60 -14.60 2.67 2.47
CA ALA A 60 -15.09 1.41 1.96
C ALA A 60 -14.93 0.26 2.98
N MET A 61 -13.81 0.24 3.71
CA MET A 61 -13.57 -0.71 4.80
C MET A 61 -14.54 -0.48 5.95
N GLY A 62 -14.75 0.78 6.35
CA GLY A 62 -15.73 1.14 7.39
C GLY A 62 -17.16 0.71 7.04
N ARG A 63 -17.59 0.91 5.79
CA ARG A 63 -18.88 0.40 5.29
C ARG A 63 -18.94 -1.12 5.33
N PHE A 64 -17.91 -1.82 4.84
CA PHE A 64 -17.89 -3.28 4.85
C PHE A 64 -18.07 -3.84 6.26
N ILE A 65 -17.30 -3.31 7.21
CA ILE A 65 -17.36 -3.74 8.62
C ILE A 65 -18.74 -3.44 9.21
N THR A 66 -19.35 -2.30 8.89
CA THR A 66 -20.69 -1.93 9.41
C THR A 66 -21.81 -2.76 8.77
N GLU A 67 -21.71 -3.07 7.47
CA GLU A 67 -22.73 -3.83 6.74
C GLU A 67 -22.65 -5.34 7.03
N LYS A 68 -21.44 -5.88 7.20
CA LYS A 68 -21.20 -7.32 7.35
C LYS A 68 -20.88 -7.73 8.79
N ASN A 69 -20.67 -6.78 9.70
CA ASN A 69 -20.23 -7.01 11.09
C ASN A 69 -18.99 -7.90 11.20
N ARG A 70 -18.08 -7.80 10.21
CA ARG A 70 -16.81 -8.52 10.16
C ARG A 70 -15.81 -7.82 9.27
N VAL A 71 -14.53 -8.18 9.42
CA VAL A 71 -13.48 -7.74 8.48
C VAL A 71 -13.52 -8.57 7.18
N PRO A 72 -13.10 -8.01 6.04
CA PRO A 72 -13.11 -8.74 4.77
C PRO A 72 -12.12 -9.89 4.78
N HIS A 73 -12.50 -11.01 4.17
CA HIS A 73 -11.59 -12.12 3.94
C HIS A 73 -10.68 -11.84 2.74
N HIS A 74 -9.72 -12.75 2.55
CA HIS A 74 -8.88 -12.80 1.35
C HIS A 74 -7.93 -11.59 1.21
N LEU A 75 -7.56 -10.98 2.33
CA LEU A 75 -6.51 -9.98 2.35
C LEU A 75 -5.13 -10.66 2.26
N ASP A 76 -4.17 -9.97 1.67
CA ASP A 76 -2.80 -10.46 1.55
C ASP A 76 -2.08 -10.29 2.89
N SER A 77 -1.42 -11.33 3.43
CA SER A 77 -0.68 -11.27 4.70
C SER A 77 0.63 -10.49 4.62
N LEU A 78 1.07 -10.14 3.40
CA LEU A 78 2.36 -9.53 3.11
C LEU A 78 3.55 -10.39 3.58
N ILE A 79 3.39 -11.70 3.54
CA ILE A 79 4.43 -12.70 3.85
C ILE A 79 4.74 -13.52 2.59
N ASN A 80 6.02 -13.79 2.36
CA ASN A 80 6.47 -14.70 1.31
C ASN A 80 5.99 -16.11 1.58
N HIS A 81 5.25 -16.70 0.66
CA HIS A 81 4.82 -18.10 0.77
C HIS A 81 6.00 -19.08 0.66
N ALA A 82 5.77 -20.33 1.08
CA ALA A 82 6.76 -21.42 1.05
C ALA A 82 7.34 -21.70 -0.35
N ASP A 83 6.62 -21.31 -1.41
CA ASP A 83 7.09 -21.37 -2.79
C ASP A 83 8.24 -20.38 -3.10
N ALA A 84 8.80 -19.66 -2.11
CA ALA A 84 9.98 -18.80 -2.19
C ALA A 84 11.28 -19.55 -2.58
N THR A 85 11.25 -20.19 -3.74
CA THR A 85 12.33 -20.98 -4.33
C THR A 85 13.10 -20.15 -5.36
N ALA A 86 14.21 -20.70 -5.86
CA ALA A 86 15.20 -20.08 -6.76
C ALA A 86 14.67 -19.45 -8.07
N ALA A 87 13.35 -19.47 -8.31
CA ALA A 87 12.67 -18.83 -9.44
C ALA A 87 12.19 -17.40 -9.15
N ALA A 88 12.34 -16.89 -7.93
CA ALA A 88 12.00 -15.51 -7.61
C ALA A 88 12.86 -14.53 -8.43
N THR A 89 12.21 -13.65 -9.18
CA THR A 89 12.86 -12.65 -10.04
C THR A 89 12.76 -11.25 -9.46
N GLY A 90 13.60 -10.33 -9.97
CA GLY A 90 13.51 -8.91 -9.67
C GLY A 90 13.87 -8.58 -8.22
N SER A 91 13.09 -7.72 -7.59
CA SER A 91 13.27 -7.29 -6.18
C SER A 91 13.12 -8.44 -5.15
N CYS A 92 12.71 -9.63 -5.61
CA CYS A 92 12.49 -10.81 -4.79
C CYS A 92 13.57 -11.90 -4.92
N VAL A 93 14.68 -11.64 -5.63
CA VAL A 93 15.78 -12.61 -5.71
C VAL A 93 16.32 -12.91 -4.31
N GLY A 94 16.28 -14.18 -3.91
CA GLY A 94 16.70 -14.62 -2.58
C GLY A 94 15.62 -14.52 -1.50
N ALA A 95 14.36 -14.32 -1.88
CA ALA A 95 13.23 -14.37 -0.95
C ALA A 95 13.19 -15.70 -0.18
N THR A 96 12.93 -15.60 1.11
CA THR A 96 12.86 -16.71 2.05
C THR A 96 11.43 -16.89 2.53
N ALA A 97 11.01 -18.15 2.64
CA ALA A 97 9.66 -18.51 3.06
C ALA A 97 9.37 -18.00 4.47
N GLY A 98 8.28 -17.25 4.62
CA GLY A 98 7.82 -16.72 5.90
C GLY A 98 8.43 -15.39 6.32
N ASP A 99 9.34 -14.83 5.52
CA ASP A 99 9.77 -13.45 5.70
C ASP A 99 8.77 -12.47 5.09
N VAL A 100 8.90 -11.20 5.47
CA VAL A 100 8.11 -10.10 4.91
C VAL A 100 8.22 -10.08 3.39
N PHE A 101 7.12 -9.76 2.71
CA PHE A 101 7.03 -9.81 1.26
C PHE A 101 8.09 -8.92 0.61
N CYS A 102 8.97 -9.53 -0.17
CA CYS A 102 10.10 -8.87 -0.83
C CYS A 102 9.67 -7.84 -1.89
N GLY A 103 8.45 -7.97 -2.43
CA GLY A 103 7.91 -7.03 -3.41
C GLY A 103 7.50 -5.70 -2.80
N LEU A 104 7.45 -5.56 -1.47
CA LEU A 104 7.17 -4.28 -0.84
C LEU A 104 8.22 -3.22 -1.23
N ALA A 105 7.81 -1.95 -1.32
CA ALA A 105 8.74 -0.87 -1.65
C ALA A 105 9.79 -0.68 -0.54
N ASN A 106 9.36 -0.74 0.72
CA ASN A 106 10.20 -0.84 1.91
C ASN A 106 9.73 -2.00 2.81
N PRO A 107 10.34 -3.21 2.70
CA PRO A 107 9.99 -4.33 3.56
C PRO A 107 10.43 -4.12 5.02
N ALA A 108 11.43 -3.27 5.28
CA ALA A 108 11.88 -2.93 6.64
C ALA A 108 10.86 -2.09 7.43
N ALA A 109 9.77 -1.67 6.79
CA ALA A 109 8.61 -1.09 7.46
C ALA A 109 7.90 -2.10 8.37
N PHE A 110 8.10 -3.40 8.15
CA PHE A 110 7.40 -4.49 8.81
C PHE A 110 8.36 -5.56 9.35
N GLU A 111 7.85 -6.33 10.29
CA GLU A 111 8.47 -7.54 10.83
C GLU A 111 7.51 -8.71 10.60
N ALA A 112 8.03 -9.90 10.32
CA ALA A 112 7.20 -11.10 10.26
C ALA A 112 6.85 -11.57 11.69
N VAL A 113 5.56 -11.71 11.99
CA VAL A 113 5.08 -12.33 13.22
C VAL A 113 4.48 -13.70 12.89
N THR A 114 4.76 -14.67 13.74
CA THR A 114 4.19 -16.03 13.65
C THR A 114 3.25 -16.22 14.83
N TYR A 115 2.01 -16.59 14.55
CA TYR A 115 1.05 -16.99 15.57
C TYR A 115 0.83 -18.50 15.51
N GLU A 116 1.10 -19.17 16.62
CA GLU A 116 0.96 -20.62 16.79
C GLU A 116 -0.12 -20.94 17.83
N VAL A 117 -0.90 -22.00 17.56
CA VAL A 117 -1.94 -22.47 18.47
C VAL A 117 -1.28 -23.02 19.73
N GLY A 118 -1.74 -22.58 20.90
CA GLY A 118 -1.21 -22.93 22.22
C GLY A 118 -0.19 -21.93 22.78
N THR A 119 0.40 -21.07 21.95
CA THR A 119 1.28 -19.97 22.41
C THR A 119 0.63 -18.60 22.23
N ASP A 120 0.01 -18.37 21.08
CA ASP A 120 -0.53 -17.07 20.68
C ASP A 120 -2.07 -17.10 20.54
N ASP A 121 -2.72 -17.90 21.38
CA ASP A 121 -4.17 -18.12 21.36
C ASP A 121 -4.97 -16.82 21.45
N ILE A 122 -4.43 -15.79 22.09
CA ILE A 122 -5.08 -14.47 22.22
C ILE A 122 -5.16 -13.75 20.87
N ALA A 123 -4.05 -13.69 20.13
CA ALA A 123 -4.01 -13.02 18.83
C ALA A 123 -4.87 -13.77 17.80
N LEU A 124 -4.79 -15.10 17.80
CA LEU A 124 -5.64 -15.94 16.96
C LEU A 124 -7.12 -15.78 17.30
N ALA A 125 -7.49 -15.78 18.58
CA ALA A 125 -8.86 -15.56 19.03
C ALA A 125 -9.36 -14.13 18.71
N SER A 126 -8.49 -13.12 18.73
CA SER A 126 -8.84 -11.76 18.33
C SER A 126 -9.21 -11.67 16.85
N LEU A 127 -8.45 -12.33 15.98
CA LEU A 127 -8.73 -12.44 14.54
C LEU A 127 -10.01 -13.25 14.27
N GLU A 128 -10.20 -14.36 14.99
CA GLU A 128 -11.40 -15.18 14.88
C GLU A 128 -12.65 -14.42 15.35
N LYS A 129 -12.56 -13.64 16.43
CA LYS A 129 -13.66 -12.77 16.92
C LYS A 129 -14.01 -11.64 15.95
N ALA A 130 -13.04 -11.15 15.17
CA ALA A 130 -13.31 -10.26 14.04
C ALA A 130 -13.92 -10.97 12.83
N ASN A 131 -14.08 -12.30 12.92
CA ASN A 131 -14.56 -13.19 11.88
C ASN A 131 -13.70 -13.07 10.62
N LEU A 132 -12.38 -13.04 10.80
CA LEU A 132 -11.39 -13.22 9.75
C LEU A 132 -10.97 -14.69 9.71
N THR A 133 -11.56 -15.46 8.80
CA THR A 133 -11.30 -16.91 8.71
C THR A 133 -10.29 -17.27 7.63
N MET A 134 -10.04 -16.38 6.67
CA MET A 134 -9.16 -16.68 5.54
C MET A 134 -8.33 -15.48 5.06
N TYR A 135 -7.10 -15.77 4.67
CA TYR A 135 -6.13 -14.81 4.10
C TYR A 135 -5.28 -15.48 3.01
N LEU A 136 -4.47 -14.70 2.29
CA LEU A 136 -3.54 -15.20 1.28
C LEU A 136 -2.11 -14.81 1.64
N ASN A 137 -1.15 -15.71 1.43
CA ASN A 137 0.26 -15.31 1.38
C ASN A 137 0.61 -14.79 -0.02
N ASN A 138 1.68 -14.01 -0.12
CA ASN A 138 2.15 -13.50 -1.40
C ASN A 138 3.16 -14.48 -2.04
N ASN A 139 3.03 -14.68 -3.34
CA ASN A 139 3.92 -15.49 -4.15
C ASN A 139 5.11 -14.65 -4.62
N PRO A 140 6.33 -14.85 -4.09
CA PRO A 140 7.51 -14.13 -4.56
C PRO A 140 7.94 -14.54 -5.99
N ASN A 141 7.44 -15.66 -6.53
CA ASN A 141 7.71 -16.10 -7.90
C ASN A 141 6.68 -15.60 -8.92
N ALA A 142 5.64 -14.88 -8.47
CA ALA A 142 4.65 -14.32 -9.40
C ALA A 142 5.32 -13.38 -10.41
N ALA A 143 4.89 -13.45 -11.66
CA ALA A 143 5.41 -12.60 -12.74
C ALA A 143 5.18 -11.11 -12.44
N THR A 144 4.11 -10.77 -11.73
CA THR A 144 3.83 -9.44 -11.21
C THR A 144 3.80 -9.46 -9.70
N LYS A 145 4.37 -8.44 -9.03
CA LYS A 145 4.32 -8.29 -7.57
C LYS A 145 3.13 -7.45 -7.09
N THR A 146 2.36 -6.84 -7.98
CA THR A 146 1.07 -6.21 -7.64
C THR A 146 -0.08 -7.18 -7.91
N PHE A 147 -0.27 -7.55 -9.17
CA PHE A 147 -1.44 -8.30 -9.61
C PHE A 147 -1.27 -9.79 -9.39
N SER A 148 -2.36 -10.46 -8.97
CA SER A 148 -2.41 -11.92 -8.81
C SER A 148 -1.25 -12.50 -7.98
N THR A 149 -0.80 -11.78 -6.96
CA THR A 149 0.26 -12.26 -6.06
C THR A 149 -0.21 -13.25 -5.01
N GLY A 150 -1.53 -13.38 -4.81
CA GLY A 150 -2.10 -14.32 -3.86
C GLY A 150 -1.73 -15.77 -4.16
N THR A 151 -1.40 -16.51 -3.12
CA THR A 151 -1.22 -17.97 -3.13
C THR A 151 -2.54 -18.67 -2.85
N GLY A 152 -2.52 -19.97 -2.51
CA GLY A 152 -3.71 -20.64 -2.02
C GLY A 152 -4.27 -19.97 -0.75
N MET A 153 -5.59 -20.07 -0.57
CA MET A 153 -6.27 -19.60 0.64
C MET A 153 -5.73 -20.33 1.87
N LEU A 154 -5.38 -19.55 2.91
CA LEU A 154 -4.99 -20.04 4.22
C LEU A 154 -6.07 -19.71 5.24
N TYR A 155 -6.21 -20.58 6.25
CA TYR A 155 -7.30 -20.50 7.23
C TYR A 155 -6.81 -20.02 8.60
N ILE A 156 -7.70 -19.35 9.33
CA ILE A 156 -7.54 -18.95 10.74
C ILE A 156 -8.73 -19.52 11.53
N PRO A 157 -8.51 -20.24 12.64
CA PRO A 157 -7.21 -20.71 13.13
C PRO A 157 -6.54 -21.70 12.16
N PRO A 158 -5.20 -21.84 12.20
CA PRO A 158 -4.52 -22.80 11.34
C PRO A 158 -4.90 -24.23 11.72
N VAL A 159 -4.81 -25.14 10.75
CA VAL A 159 -4.90 -26.58 11.04
C VAL A 159 -3.77 -26.97 11.99
N VAL A 160 -4.04 -27.86 12.94
CA VAL A 160 -3.05 -28.33 13.93
C VAL A 160 -1.73 -28.72 13.26
N GLY A 161 -0.62 -28.13 13.73
CA GLY A 161 0.72 -28.32 13.16
C GLY A 161 1.10 -27.32 12.05
N GLN A 162 0.23 -26.36 11.73
CA GLN A 162 0.56 -25.22 10.87
C GLN A 162 0.61 -23.92 11.67
N THR A 163 1.44 -22.99 11.20
CA THR A 163 1.57 -21.64 11.76
C THR A 163 0.92 -20.62 10.84
N THR A 164 0.33 -19.58 11.43
CA THR A 164 -0.11 -18.40 10.67
C THR A 164 0.94 -17.31 10.77
N ARG A 165 1.18 -16.60 9.67
CA ARG A 165 2.20 -15.55 9.60
C ARG A 165 1.61 -14.31 8.97
N PHE A 166 1.89 -13.17 9.58
CA PHE A 166 1.49 -11.85 9.09
C PHE A 166 2.66 -10.90 9.15
N ALA A 167 2.67 -9.91 8.25
CA ALA A 167 3.50 -8.73 8.47
C ALA A 167 2.89 -7.92 9.62
N ARG A 168 3.70 -7.50 10.58
CA ARG A 168 3.31 -6.54 11.61
C ARG A 168 4.20 -5.32 11.55
N LEU A 169 3.73 -4.20 12.10
CA LEU A 169 4.61 -3.07 12.40
C LEU A 169 5.62 -3.48 13.49
N PRO A 170 6.81 -2.87 13.54
CA PRO A 170 7.82 -3.18 14.55
C PRO A 170 7.30 -3.02 15.98
N SER A 171 7.97 -3.59 16.97
CA SER A 171 7.51 -3.44 18.36
C SER A 171 7.70 -2.01 18.92
N ALA A 172 7.07 -1.74 20.08
CA ALA A 172 7.25 -0.49 20.83
C ALA A 172 8.76 -0.16 21.08
N PRO A 173 9.15 1.13 21.20
CA PRO A 173 8.32 2.35 21.20
C PRO A 173 8.11 2.99 19.82
N ALA A 174 8.80 2.50 18.78
CA ALA A 174 8.81 3.13 17.45
C ALA A 174 7.41 3.16 16.80
N THR A 175 6.61 2.12 17.01
CA THR A 175 5.29 1.98 16.36
C THR A 175 4.26 2.97 16.83
N ARG A 176 4.30 3.41 18.09
CA ARG A 176 3.39 4.45 18.59
C ARG A 176 3.58 5.76 17.82
N GLN A 177 4.83 6.18 17.68
CA GLN A 177 5.17 7.41 16.96
C GLN A 177 4.86 7.27 15.48
N LEU A 178 5.19 6.12 14.89
CA LEU A 178 4.90 5.81 13.49
C LEU A 178 3.40 5.88 13.19
N LEU A 179 2.55 5.18 13.96
CA LEU A 179 1.10 5.16 13.74
C LEU A 179 0.47 6.54 13.90
N SER A 180 0.84 7.29 14.94
CA SER A 180 0.31 8.65 15.15
C SER A 180 0.69 9.62 14.02
N ARG A 181 1.85 9.39 13.38
CA ARG A 181 2.30 10.18 12.24
C ARG A 181 1.54 9.75 10.97
N VAL A 182 1.53 8.46 10.68
CA VAL A 182 1.02 7.90 9.42
C VAL A 182 -0.51 7.91 9.34
N LEU A 183 -1.19 7.42 10.38
CA LEU A 183 -2.66 7.31 10.41
C LEU A 183 -3.33 8.54 11.03
N GLY A 184 -2.57 9.34 11.78
CA GLY A 184 -3.10 10.43 12.59
C GLY A 184 -3.52 9.96 13.99
N GLY A 185 -4.17 10.84 14.75
CA GLY A 185 -4.49 10.61 16.16
C GLY A 185 -3.37 11.02 17.12
N ALA A 186 -3.65 10.95 18.42
CA ALA A 186 -2.64 11.17 19.43
C ALA A 186 -1.81 9.89 19.61
N GLY A 187 -0.52 10.02 19.95
CA GLY A 187 0.30 8.85 20.26
C GLY A 187 -0.28 8.00 21.40
N MET A 188 -1.09 8.60 22.28
CA MET A 188 -1.76 7.90 23.38
C MET A 188 -2.86 6.94 22.92
N ASP A 189 -3.33 7.03 21.68
CA ASP A 189 -4.38 6.14 21.18
C ASP A 189 -3.84 4.76 20.77
N TYR A 190 -2.50 4.61 20.74
CA TYR A 190 -1.83 3.40 20.27
C TYR A 190 -1.00 2.75 21.38
N TYR A 191 -1.36 1.50 21.71
CA TYR A 191 -0.73 0.68 22.74
C TYR A 191 -0.05 -0.57 22.16
N PRO A 192 1.11 -0.44 21.46
CA PRO A 192 1.87 -1.58 20.91
C PRO A 192 2.40 -2.58 21.97
N GLU A 193 2.29 -2.25 23.26
CA GLU A 193 2.57 -3.17 24.36
C GLU A 193 1.42 -4.15 24.62
N CYS A 194 0.17 -3.75 24.36
CA CYS A 194 -1.03 -4.59 24.52
C CYS A 194 -1.50 -5.22 23.19
N TYR A 195 -1.25 -4.55 22.07
CA TYR A 195 -1.77 -4.92 20.77
C TYR A 195 -0.66 -5.08 19.74
N ASP A 196 -0.79 -6.07 18.88
CA ASP A 196 -0.04 -6.16 17.64
C ASP A 196 -0.77 -5.39 16.53
N TYR A 197 -0.02 -4.68 15.70
CA TYR A 197 -0.56 -4.00 14.53
C TYR A 197 -0.17 -4.76 13.28
N ILE A 198 -1.06 -5.64 12.83
CA ILE A 198 -0.82 -6.44 11.63
C ILE A 198 -1.17 -5.64 10.39
N ALA A 199 -0.39 -5.85 9.34
CA ALA A 199 -0.52 -5.22 8.05
C ALA A 199 -0.99 -6.26 7.04
N MET A 200 -2.11 -5.97 6.36
CA MET A 200 -2.66 -6.84 5.34
C MET A 200 -2.91 -6.06 4.06
N GLY A 201 -2.41 -6.55 2.94
CA GLY A 201 -2.60 -5.96 1.63
C GLY A 201 -4.04 -6.11 1.12
N ILE A 202 -4.56 -5.04 0.53
CA ILE A 202 -5.86 -5.04 -0.15
C ILE A 202 -5.60 -5.37 -1.62
N GLY A 203 -5.35 -6.64 -1.91
CA GLY A 203 -5.10 -7.12 -3.27
C GLY A 203 -6.38 -7.32 -4.09
N ASP A 204 -6.22 -7.77 -5.34
CA ASP A 204 -7.33 -8.06 -6.26
C ASP A 204 -8.29 -9.16 -5.75
N GLN A 205 -7.78 -10.07 -4.91
CA GLN A 205 -8.55 -11.18 -4.35
C GLN A 205 -9.31 -10.82 -3.07
N ALA A 206 -9.07 -9.63 -2.51
CA ALA A 206 -9.71 -9.19 -1.29
C ALA A 206 -11.23 -9.16 -1.46
N GLU A 207 -11.96 -9.70 -0.48
CA GLU A 207 -13.43 -9.73 -0.50
C GLU A 207 -14.05 -8.32 -0.55
N LEU A 208 -13.27 -7.30 -0.17
CA LEU A 208 -13.65 -5.89 -0.34
C LEU A 208 -14.01 -5.56 -1.80
N VAL A 209 -13.29 -6.17 -2.75
CA VAL A 209 -13.51 -6.05 -4.19
C VAL A 209 -14.75 -6.84 -4.61
N GLY A 210 -15.66 -6.18 -5.32
CA GLY A 210 -16.97 -6.72 -5.68
C GLY A 210 -18.07 -6.47 -4.64
N ASN A 211 -17.72 -6.02 -3.43
CA ASN A 211 -18.68 -5.63 -2.40
C ASN A 211 -18.74 -4.11 -2.23
N THR A 212 -17.70 -3.49 -1.63
CA THR A 212 -17.70 -2.05 -1.35
C THR A 212 -16.84 -1.24 -2.31
N ILE A 213 -15.95 -1.89 -3.07
CA ILE A 213 -15.19 -1.30 -4.17
C ILE A 213 -15.28 -2.21 -5.41
N THR A 214 -15.13 -1.65 -6.61
CA THR A 214 -15.21 -2.40 -7.87
C THR A 214 -13.88 -3.05 -8.27
N SER A 215 -12.77 -2.48 -7.84
CA SER A 215 -11.40 -2.93 -8.13
C SER A 215 -10.46 -2.44 -7.04
N SER A 216 -9.40 -3.18 -6.73
CA SER A 216 -8.38 -2.68 -5.81
C SER A 216 -7.57 -1.55 -6.49
N PRO A 217 -7.45 -0.37 -5.86
CA PRO A 217 -6.64 0.70 -6.41
C PRO A 217 -5.15 0.36 -6.30
N VAL A 218 -4.39 0.84 -7.29
CA VAL A 218 -2.95 0.61 -7.39
C VAL A 218 -2.24 1.96 -7.43
N HIS A 219 -1.19 2.09 -6.62
CA HIS A 219 -0.24 3.17 -6.73
C HIS A 219 0.89 2.76 -7.68
N TYR A 220 1.15 3.58 -8.69
CA TYR A 220 2.24 3.36 -9.64
C TYR A 220 3.42 4.26 -9.28
N PRO A 221 4.59 3.67 -8.98
CA PRO A 221 5.81 4.42 -8.82
C PRO A 221 6.21 5.14 -10.12
N LYS A 222 6.95 6.24 -9.97
CA LYS A 222 7.35 7.12 -11.09
C LYS A 222 8.35 6.44 -12.05
N ASP A 223 9.10 5.46 -11.57
CA ASP A 223 10.13 4.77 -12.34
C ASP A 223 9.68 3.40 -12.82
N ALA A 224 9.95 3.08 -14.09
CA ALA A 224 9.64 1.79 -14.69
C ALA A 224 10.37 0.61 -13.99
N SER A 225 11.51 0.87 -13.35
CA SER A 225 12.25 -0.09 -12.52
C SER A 225 11.53 -0.45 -11.21
N THR A 226 10.46 0.28 -10.88
CA THR A 226 9.61 0.06 -9.71
C THR A 226 8.16 -0.24 -10.12
N GLY A 227 7.95 -0.65 -11.38
CA GLY A 227 6.62 -1.00 -11.89
C GLY A 227 5.99 -2.21 -11.18
N PRO A 228 4.74 -2.56 -11.56
CA PRO A 228 3.95 -3.62 -10.91
C PRO A 228 4.55 -5.04 -11.07
N THR A 229 5.53 -5.19 -11.97
CA THR A 229 6.34 -6.41 -12.13
C THR A 229 7.32 -6.60 -10.97
N GLU A 230 7.78 -5.49 -10.38
CA GLU A 230 8.86 -5.45 -9.39
C GLU A 230 8.37 -5.14 -7.98
N ARG A 231 7.30 -4.33 -7.85
CA ARG A 231 6.82 -3.84 -6.56
C ARG A 231 5.35 -4.11 -6.33
N TYR A 232 4.99 -4.27 -5.06
CA TYR A 232 3.62 -4.34 -4.56
C TYR A 232 3.02 -2.93 -4.53
N GLY A 233 2.10 -2.66 -5.45
CA GLY A 233 1.47 -1.35 -5.61
C GLY A 233 0.10 -1.20 -4.93
N HIS A 234 -0.42 -2.24 -4.29
CA HIS A 234 -1.70 -2.14 -3.58
C HIS A 234 -1.54 -1.48 -2.22
N TYR A 235 -2.65 -0.93 -1.73
CA TYR A 235 -2.73 -0.33 -0.40
C TYR A 235 -2.83 -1.41 0.67
N ILE A 236 -2.41 -1.06 1.88
CA ILE A 236 -2.29 -1.96 3.02
C ILE A 236 -3.25 -1.49 4.10
N ALA A 237 -4.11 -2.38 4.60
CA ALA A 237 -4.92 -2.17 5.78
C ALA A 237 -4.12 -2.53 7.04
N ILE A 238 -4.20 -1.68 8.06
CA ILE A 238 -3.63 -1.94 9.38
C ILE A 238 -4.76 -2.35 10.32
N PHE A 239 -4.58 -3.50 10.97
CA PHE A 239 -5.49 -4.01 11.99
C PHE A 239 -4.79 -4.08 13.33
N GLN A 240 -5.49 -3.63 14.37
CA GLN A 240 -5.11 -3.81 15.76
C GLN A 240 -5.63 -5.18 16.21
N VAL A 241 -4.73 -6.04 16.66
CA VAL A 241 -4.99 -7.39 17.14
C VAL A 241 -4.55 -7.45 18.58
N ASP A 242 -5.38 -8.06 19.43
CA ASP A 242 -5.02 -8.26 20.82
C ASP A 242 -3.82 -9.21 20.93
N ARG A 243 -2.73 -8.75 21.57
CA ARG A 243 -1.53 -9.54 21.76
C ARG A 243 -1.51 -10.20 23.13
N ALA A 244 -1.94 -9.47 24.15
CA ALA A 244 -1.82 -9.91 25.53
C ALA A 244 -2.95 -9.36 26.40
N ASN A 245 -3.66 -10.26 27.07
CA ASN A 245 -4.65 -9.94 28.10
C ASN A 245 -4.02 -9.87 29.50
N THR A 246 -2.74 -9.50 29.57
CA THR A 246 -1.96 -9.52 30.81
C THR A 246 -1.83 -8.12 31.40
N GLY A 247 -2.82 -7.74 32.21
CA GLY A 247 -2.73 -6.67 33.22
C GLY A 247 -1.97 -5.40 32.84
N ASP A 248 -1.32 -4.81 33.84
CA ASP A 248 -0.60 -3.54 33.74
C ASP A 248 0.69 -3.69 32.90
N VAL A 249 0.75 -2.98 31.78
CA VAL A 249 1.98 -2.80 31.00
C VAL A 249 2.61 -1.45 31.29
N SER A 250 3.93 -1.46 31.42
CA SER A 250 4.70 -0.24 31.57
C SER A 250 4.99 0.37 30.20
N MET A 251 4.72 1.66 30.07
CA MET A 251 4.96 2.47 28.89
C MET A 251 6.10 3.46 29.17
N ASP A 252 6.75 3.92 28.10
CA ASP A 252 7.80 4.95 28.17
C ASP A 252 8.92 4.60 29.17
N GLY A 253 9.40 3.36 29.12
CA GLY A 253 10.51 2.90 29.95
C GLY A 253 10.25 2.88 31.45
N GLY A 254 9.00 2.89 31.91
CA GLY A 254 8.67 2.89 33.35
C GLY A 254 7.72 3.99 33.80
N ASN A 255 7.57 5.06 33.02
CA ASN A 255 6.97 6.31 33.49
C ASN A 255 5.44 6.29 33.56
N TYR A 256 4.79 5.46 32.74
CA TYR A 256 3.34 5.33 32.71
C TYR A 256 2.94 3.86 32.76
N THR A 257 1.80 3.58 33.37
CA THR A 257 1.21 2.24 33.38
C THR A 257 -0.11 2.29 32.66
N HIS A 258 -0.31 1.39 31.71
CA HIS A 258 -1.59 1.19 31.05
C HIS A 258 -2.05 -0.24 31.32
N THR A 259 -3.29 -0.40 31.72
CA THR A 259 -3.87 -1.73 31.94
C THR A 259 -4.42 -2.24 30.62
N CYS A 260 -3.82 -3.29 30.07
CA CYS A 260 -4.35 -3.97 28.89
C CYS A 260 -5.74 -4.54 29.20
N SER A 261 -6.53 -4.79 28.15
CA SER A 261 -7.82 -5.46 28.30
C SER A 261 -7.62 -6.82 28.99
N THR A 262 -8.63 -7.24 29.77
CA THR A 262 -8.65 -8.57 30.39
C THR A 262 -9.49 -9.56 29.59
N ILE A 263 -10.14 -9.07 28.53
CA ILE A 263 -10.98 -9.85 27.62
C ILE A 263 -10.41 -9.73 26.22
N THR A 264 -10.35 -10.85 25.50
CA THR A 264 -9.88 -10.81 24.12
C THR A 264 -10.84 -10.03 23.24
N GLU A 265 -10.37 -8.92 22.68
CA GLU A 265 -11.15 -8.03 21.82
C GLU A 265 -11.08 -8.50 20.35
N PRO A 266 -12.15 -8.29 19.56
CA PRO A 266 -12.08 -8.55 18.12
C PRO A 266 -11.07 -7.62 17.46
N ALA A 267 -10.33 -8.15 16.49
CA ALA A 267 -9.40 -7.34 15.69
C ALA A 267 -10.12 -6.14 15.04
N LYS A 268 -9.52 -4.97 15.16
CA LYS A 268 -10.11 -3.69 14.77
C LYS A 268 -9.33 -3.06 13.63
N PHE A 269 -10.04 -2.61 12.59
CA PHE A 269 -9.43 -1.80 11.53
C PHE A 269 -9.03 -0.42 12.06
N VAL A 270 -7.77 -0.04 11.85
CA VAL A 270 -7.20 1.24 12.31
C VAL A 270 -7.13 2.24 11.16
N GLY A 271 -6.71 1.79 9.98
CA GLY A 271 -6.62 2.64 8.80
C GLY A 271 -5.83 1.99 7.66
N THR A 272 -5.82 2.65 6.51
CA THR A 272 -5.02 2.23 5.35
C THR A 272 -3.74 3.05 5.21
N VAL A 273 -2.69 2.40 4.72
CA VAL A 273 -1.39 2.98 4.40
C VAL A 273 -0.94 2.53 3.01
N LEU A 274 -0.02 3.29 2.43
CA LEU A 274 0.70 2.94 1.23
C LEU A 274 2.17 2.68 1.61
N ASN A 275 2.74 1.57 1.12
CA ASN A 275 4.17 1.33 1.24
C ASN A 275 4.91 2.01 0.08
N THR A 276 5.82 2.91 0.41
CA THR A 276 6.67 3.66 -0.52
C THR A 276 8.14 3.46 -0.16
N ALA A 277 9.02 3.61 -1.16
CA ALA A 277 10.47 3.63 -0.94
C ALA A 277 10.93 4.90 -0.20
N ASP A 278 10.06 5.91 -0.10
CA ASP A 278 10.37 7.16 0.56
C ASP A 278 10.32 7.03 2.10
N ILE A 279 11.51 6.99 2.70
CA ILE A 279 11.71 6.98 4.16
C ILE A 279 11.84 8.37 4.77
N THR A 280 11.67 9.45 3.98
CA THR A 280 11.77 10.80 4.49
C THR A 280 10.72 11.07 5.56
N ASN A 281 11.02 12.03 6.44
CA ASN A 281 10.16 12.42 7.57
C ASN A 281 9.88 11.30 8.58
N GLY A 282 10.76 10.29 8.70
CA GLY A 282 10.67 9.26 9.74
C GLY A 282 9.41 8.38 9.65
N ASN A 283 8.81 8.31 8.47
CA ASN A 283 7.60 7.52 8.19
C ASN A 283 7.90 6.05 7.90
N ASN A 284 9.17 5.64 7.94
CA ASN A 284 9.64 4.29 7.64
C ASN A 284 9.07 3.70 6.34
N GLY A 285 8.87 4.52 5.30
CA GLY A 285 8.29 4.07 4.03
C GLY A 285 6.77 3.88 4.04
N LEU A 286 6.04 4.42 5.02
CA LEU A 286 4.58 4.33 5.10
C LEU A 286 3.91 5.69 4.94
N VAL A 287 2.97 5.78 4.00
CA VAL A 287 2.17 6.99 3.77
C VAL A 287 0.70 6.67 4.04
N GLY A 288 0.15 7.22 5.12
CA GLY A 288 -1.27 7.16 5.43
C GLY A 288 -1.97 8.46 5.04
N VAL A 289 -3.28 8.53 5.31
CA VAL A 289 -4.13 9.66 4.88
C VAL A 289 -3.59 11.01 5.37
N LYS A 290 -3.16 11.10 6.64
CA LYS A 290 -2.66 12.34 7.22
C LYS A 290 -1.44 12.85 6.46
N ASN A 291 -0.42 12.02 6.33
CA ASN A 291 0.81 12.36 5.61
C ASN A 291 0.53 12.72 4.15
N ALA A 292 -0.35 11.97 3.48
CA ALA A 292 -0.71 12.23 2.09
C ALA A 292 -1.41 13.59 1.91
N LEU A 293 -2.27 13.98 2.85
CA LEU A 293 -2.93 15.28 2.86
C LEU A 293 -1.96 16.42 3.19
N GLU A 294 -1.03 16.21 4.12
CA GLU A 294 0.01 17.20 4.45
C GLU A 294 0.94 17.46 3.26
N THR A 295 1.41 16.41 2.58
CA THR A 295 2.21 16.54 1.35
C THR A 295 1.44 17.25 0.24
N ALA A 296 0.16 16.89 0.03
CA ALA A 296 -0.70 17.57 -0.93
C ALA A 296 -0.89 19.06 -0.62
N TYR A 297 -0.98 19.43 0.66
CA TYR A 297 -1.07 20.82 1.10
C TYR A 297 0.24 21.58 0.87
N ILE A 298 1.39 21.02 1.25
CA ILE A 298 2.71 21.63 1.01
C ILE A 298 2.89 21.91 -0.49
N ASN A 299 2.57 20.93 -1.33
CA ASN A 299 2.63 21.04 -2.79
C ASN A 299 1.73 22.15 -3.36
N LYS A 300 0.68 22.57 -2.64
CA LYS A 300 -0.20 23.68 -3.03
C LYS A 300 0.38 25.04 -2.63
N VAL A 301 1.12 25.13 -1.52
CA VAL A 301 1.67 26.38 -0.97
C VAL A 301 3.01 26.76 -1.59
N SER A 302 3.76 25.80 -2.14
CA SER A 302 5.05 26.06 -2.82
C SER A 302 4.96 26.67 -4.23
N ASN A 303 3.78 27.21 -4.61
CA ASN A 303 3.54 27.90 -5.87
C ASN A 303 3.35 29.40 -5.66
#